data_AF-A0A7Y2N1F8-F1
#
_entry.id   AF-A0A7Y2N1F8-F1
#
_cell.length_a   1.000
_cell.length_b   1.000
_cell.length_c   1.000
_cell.angle_alpha   90.00
_cell.angle_beta   90.00
_cell.angle_gamma   90.00
#
_symmetry.space_group_name_H-M   'P 1'
#
loop_
_entity.id
_entity.type
_entity.pdbx_description
1 polymer ?
#
loop_
_entity_poly.entity_id
_entity_poly.type
_entity_poly.pdbx_seq_one_letter_code
_entity_poly.pdbx_strand_id
1 'polypeptide(L)'
;MQSTIERLSMAAFAQIEKEVGALIGTDLELSLVSASLTKKQGFLENQDGSNSIIGLQLRGRYEGEGCLVVAEDCAVRLAGKMLMLPSTELNDIISEGNYADEEELSYAFDDIAKCLVVAFLDTFQRSSNFISTITCQSQRFTEGRKEVAEILSHLSTDETYYQVSGTMTLAGVTTNTLSLLLPAFVLVCSEPFKKHTGQQVVTNSVTSDIQNHEQAGLVLGETPLTIIENENDPLLPHLRPALQKELSNVLGITVQVRVKGSFSGPLFELIRGTDTSPQLRSRITISGPGQNHGWLITTTSDAMKLGLLLTEGTPGLTIPGSLAGGFNADCQDGYQEVCSIFMDVIDLVCNDLSEDDLFMQTDTVIEEIDLKTESVDRIDDKEQTFMLTLLEIVADTIACGTMHILLPIELYETLKTVEPDRSLESIVSHGQEVIDEKPIIDASNTTSLTELSHHADVILLIEDSPAYGPEILNSFKETGIKAESISLADEFSTADMDSYLAVLLVQERLDEIGLGVVIKIKSTSSVPLLVAASLWTQTDVMKALRYGVDDIIMLPVESDELLRKLRGKEPLSV
;
A
#
# COMPACT_ATOMS: atom_id res chain seq x y z
N MET A 1 10.97 25.93 -14.40
CA MET A 1 11.17 24.47 -14.39
C MET A 1 12.36 24.11 -13.51
N GLN A 2 13.58 24.54 -13.84
CA GLN A 2 14.78 24.29 -13.02
C GLN A 2 14.63 24.73 -11.55
N SER A 3 14.15 25.95 -11.32
CA SER A 3 13.89 26.48 -9.97
C SER A 3 12.82 25.70 -9.19
N THR A 4 11.87 25.06 -9.88
CA THR A 4 10.83 24.22 -9.27
C THR A 4 11.40 22.87 -8.85
N ILE A 5 12.23 22.26 -9.72
CA ILE A 5 12.94 21.01 -9.43
C ILE A 5 13.83 21.21 -8.21
N GLU A 6 14.69 22.22 -8.21
CA GLU A 6 15.59 22.52 -7.09
C GLU A 6 14.82 22.73 -5.77
N ARG A 7 13.73 23.50 -5.80
CA ARG A 7 12.89 23.71 -4.60
C ARG A 7 12.30 22.40 -4.08
N LEU A 8 11.84 21.50 -4.95
CA LEU A 8 11.33 20.18 -4.55
C LEU A 8 12.44 19.31 -4.01
N SER A 9 13.61 19.29 -4.65
CA SER A 9 14.79 18.57 -4.15
C SER A 9 15.20 19.04 -2.77
N MET A 10 15.19 20.35 -2.51
CA MET A 10 15.49 20.92 -1.20
C MET A 10 14.45 20.50 -0.15
N ALA A 11 13.16 20.51 -0.50
CA ALA A 11 12.11 20.04 0.40
C ALA A 11 12.25 18.54 0.71
N ALA A 12 12.61 17.75 -0.30
CA ALA A 12 12.84 16.32 -0.14
C ALA A 12 14.09 16.03 0.71
N PHE A 13 15.15 16.83 0.57
CA PHE A 13 16.33 16.75 1.43
C PHE A 13 16.00 17.10 2.87
N ALA A 14 15.23 18.15 3.13
CA ALA A 14 14.78 18.48 4.49
C ALA A 14 13.94 17.34 5.10
N GLN A 15 13.15 16.63 4.28
CA GLN A 15 12.40 15.46 4.73
C GLN A 15 13.35 14.28 5.04
N ILE A 16 14.38 14.04 4.22
CA ILE A 16 15.41 13.05 4.53
C ILE A 16 16.14 13.40 5.85
N GLU A 17 16.58 14.65 6.02
CA GLU A 17 17.26 15.10 7.25
C GLU A 17 16.46 14.73 8.50
N LYS A 18 15.14 14.99 8.46
CA LYS A 18 14.22 14.67 9.55
C LYS A 18 14.10 13.16 9.80
N GLU A 19 13.75 12.38 8.77
CA GLU A 19 13.43 10.95 8.94
C GLU A 19 14.70 10.11 9.18
N VAL A 20 15.74 10.34 8.39
CA VAL A 20 17.01 9.61 8.54
C VAL A 20 17.75 10.07 9.79
N GLY A 21 17.74 11.38 10.11
CA GLY A 21 18.33 11.88 11.35
C GLY A 21 17.68 11.27 12.61
N ALA A 22 16.36 11.11 12.59
CA ALA A 22 15.63 10.39 13.63
C ALA A 22 16.03 8.91 13.70
N LEU A 23 16.13 8.23 12.54
CA LEU A 23 16.51 6.81 12.47
C LEU A 23 17.92 6.55 13.04
N ILE A 24 18.89 7.41 12.74
CA ILE A 24 20.28 7.25 13.18
C ILE A 24 20.56 7.91 14.55
N GLY A 25 19.58 8.62 15.12
CA GLY A 25 19.70 9.29 16.41
C GLY A 25 20.69 10.46 16.44
N THR A 26 20.95 11.14 15.32
CA THR A 26 21.84 12.30 15.27
C THR A 26 21.45 13.30 14.19
N ASP A 27 21.89 14.55 14.35
CA ASP A 27 21.60 15.62 13.40
C ASP A 27 22.28 15.33 12.05
N LEU A 28 21.43 15.30 11.03
CA LEU A 28 21.79 15.10 9.64
C LEU A 28 21.48 16.38 8.87
N GLU A 29 22.48 16.91 8.16
CA GLU A 29 22.29 18.06 7.27
C GLU A 29 22.64 17.65 5.83
N LEU A 30 21.79 18.02 4.88
CA LEU A 30 21.90 17.75 3.46
C LEU A 30 21.86 19.07 2.68
N SER A 31 22.91 19.31 1.91
CA SER A 31 22.99 20.46 1.01
C SER A 31 22.82 20.03 -0.43
N LEU A 32 21.85 20.61 -1.13
CA LEU A 32 21.64 20.38 -2.55
C LEU A 32 22.82 20.92 -3.36
N VAL A 33 23.48 20.06 -4.13
CA VAL A 33 24.54 20.45 -5.08
C VAL A 33 23.95 20.69 -6.45
N SER A 34 23.10 19.77 -6.93
CA SER A 34 22.46 19.88 -8.24
C SER A 34 21.20 19.05 -8.32
N ALA A 35 20.23 19.50 -9.10
CA ALA A 35 19.05 18.73 -9.47
C ALA A 35 18.74 18.96 -10.96
N SER A 36 18.72 17.92 -11.77
CA SER A 36 18.57 18.07 -13.23
C SER A 36 18.07 16.81 -13.92
N LEU A 37 17.59 16.95 -15.15
CA LEU A 37 17.32 15.81 -16.02
C LEU A 37 18.61 15.40 -16.75
N THR A 38 18.89 14.10 -16.80
CA THR A 38 20.09 13.53 -17.42
C THR A 38 19.78 12.23 -18.13
N LYS A 39 20.75 11.73 -18.90
CA LYS A 39 20.77 10.36 -19.42
C LYS A 39 21.71 9.52 -18.55
N LYS A 40 21.52 8.20 -18.55
CA LYS A 40 22.41 7.25 -17.86
C LYS A 40 23.90 7.53 -18.11
N GLN A 41 24.28 7.80 -19.35
CA GLN A 41 25.68 8.09 -19.70
C GLN A 41 26.21 9.36 -19.02
N GLY A 42 25.41 10.43 -18.98
CA GLY A 42 25.79 11.68 -18.30
C GLY A 42 25.87 11.52 -16.79
N PHE A 43 25.05 10.65 -16.20
CA PHE A 43 25.15 10.30 -14.79
C PHE A 43 26.47 9.58 -14.48
N LEU A 44 26.81 8.56 -15.27
CA LEU A 44 28.03 7.75 -15.10
C LEU A 44 29.33 8.56 -15.25
N GLU A 45 29.31 9.64 -16.04
CA GLU A 45 30.48 10.53 -16.21
C GLU A 45 30.90 11.23 -14.91
N ASN A 46 29.97 11.37 -13.97
CA ASN A 46 30.18 12.01 -12.68
C ASN A 46 30.40 11.01 -11.53
N GLN A 47 30.40 9.70 -11.81
CA GLN A 47 30.67 8.66 -10.82
C GLN A 47 32.15 8.28 -10.85
N ASP A 48 32.86 8.70 -9.82
CA ASP A 48 34.26 8.36 -9.56
C ASP A 48 34.43 7.92 -8.09
N GLY A 49 35.57 7.32 -7.75
CA GLY A 49 35.87 6.87 -6.39
C GLY A 49 35.15 5.57 -5.98
N SER A 50 35.19 5.28 -4.68
CA SER A 50 34.53 4.11 -4.09
C SER A 50 33.11 4.48 -3.64
N ASN A 51 32.14 3.67 -4.08
CA ASN A 51 30.72 3.96 -3.90
C ASN A 51 29.95 2.73 -3.41
N SER A 52 28.97 2.98 -2.55
CA SER A 52 27.85 2.08 -2.28
C SER A 52 26.71 2.39 -3.25
N ILE A 53 26.23 1.37 -3.95
CA ILE A 53 25.13 1.47 -4.91
C ILE A 53 23.97 0.60 -4.47
N ILE A 54 22.78 1.20 -4.44
CA ILE A 54 21.51 0.52 -4.20
C ILE A 54 20.64 0.71 -5.43
N GLY A 55 20.29 -0.40 -6.08
CA GLY A 55 19.34 -0.42 -7.19
C GLY A 55 17.91 -0.23 -6.68
N LEU A 56 17.11 0.54 -7.41
CA LEU A 56 15.74 0.87 -7.05
C LEU A 56 14.79 0.36 -8.13
N GLN A 57 13.69 -0.26 -7.71
CA GLN A 57 12.57 -0.56 -8.59
C GLN A 57 11.31 0.11 -8.05
N LEU A 58 10.75 1.02 -8.84
CA LEU A 58 9.54 1.76 -8.55
C LEU A 58 8.39 1.10 -9.32
N ARG A 59 7.29 0.79 -8.63
CA ARG A 59 6.07 0.20 -9.21
C ARG A 59 4.84 0.99 -8.80
N GLY A 60 3.78 0.93 -9.61
CA GLY A 60 2.53 1.65 -9.41
C GLY A 60 1.96 2.18 -10.72
N ARG A 61 1.31 3.36 -10.69
CA ARG A 61 0.84 4.05 -11.90
C ARG A 61 1.98 4.32 -12.90
N TYR A 62 3.16 4.62 -12.36
CA TYR A 62 4.39 4.71 -13.13
C TYR A 62 5.42 3.71 -12.62
N GLU A 63 6.03 3.01 -13.55
CA GLU A 63 7.07 2.03 -13.27
C GLU A 63 8.39 2.46 -13.88
N GLY A 64 9.47 2.17 -13.17
CA GLY A 64 10.80 2.38 -13.68
C GLY A 64 11.88 2.01 -12.68
N GLU A 65 13.11 2.02 -13.16
CA GLU A 65 14.27 1.64 -12.36
C GLU A 65 15.13 2.88 -12.09
N GLY A 66 15.79 2.88 -10.94
CA GLY A 66 16.66 3.96 -10.52
C GLY A 66 17.80 3.43 -9.66
N CYS A 67 18.61 4.33 -9.12
CA CYS A 67 19.62 3.96 -8.15
C CYS A 67 19.90 5.08 -7.16
N LEU A 68 20.30 4.68 -5.95
CA LEU A 68 20.97 5.53 -4.99
C LEU A 68 22.48 5.20 -5.05
N VAL A 69 23.31 6.22 -5.17
CA VAL A 69 24.77 6.12 -5.13
C VAL A 69 25.28 7.03 -4.01
N VAL A 70 26.00 6.45 -3.07
CA VAL A 70 26.58 7.15 -1.93
C VAL A 70 28.05 6.80 -1.84
N ALA A 71 28.91 7.79 -1.61
CA ALA A 71 30.33 7.52 -1.36
C ALA A 71 30.49 6.52 -0.21
N GLU A 72 31.44 5.59 -0.32
CA GLU A 72 31.61 4.50 0.66
C GLU A 72 31.82 5.05 2.09
N ASP A 73 32.67 6.06 2.25
CA ASP A 73 32.94 6.69 3.55
C ASP A 73 31.69 7.30 4.20
N CYS A 74 30.76 7.78 3.39
CA CYS A 74 29.49 8.32 3.80
C CYS A 74 28.54 7.20 4.24
N ALA A 75 28.48 6.09 3.50
CA ALA A 75 27.69 4.91 3.86
C ALA A 75 28.17 4.29 5.18
N VAL A 76 29.48 4.12 5.37
CA VAL A 76 30.08 3.60 6.61
C VAL A 76 29.72 4.47 7.80
N ARG A 77 29.79 5.79 7.65
CA ARG A 77 29.49 6.73 8.74
C ARG A 77 28.01 6.70 9.12
N LEU A 78 27.11 6.59 8.16
CA LEU A 78 25.66 6.47 8.41
C LEU A 78 25.33 5.18 9.16
N ALA A 79 25.74 4.04 8.59
CA ALA A 79 25.52 2.72 9.18
C ALA A 79 26.15 2.62 10.57
N GLY A 80 27.39 3.05 10.70
CA GLY A 80 28.12 3.04 11.95
C GLY A 80 27.47 3.89 13.03
N LYS A 81 26.85 5.02 12.68
CA LYS A 81 26.08 5.82 13.66
C LYS A 81 24.79 5.15 14.09
N MET A 82 24.07 4.51 13.18
CA MET A 82 22.91 3.68 13.53
C MET A 82 23.30 2.52 14.46
N LEU A 83 24.49 1.94 14.27
CA LEU A 83 25.06 0.90 15.14
C LEU A 83 25.81 1.44 16.37
N MET A 84 25.74 2.75 16.63
CA MET A 84 26.39 3.41 17.78
C MET A 84 27.92 3.26 17.85
N LEU A 85 28.59 3.05 16.72
CA LEU A 85 30.04 2.94 16.67
C LEU A 85 30.74 4.28 16.96
N PRO A 86 31.84 4.25 17.74
CA PRO A 86 32.63 5.43 18.02
C PRO A 86 33.35 5.94 16.76
N SER A 87 33.52 7.25 16.65
CA SER A 87 34.10 7.87 15.44
C SER A 87 35.54 7.44 15.16
N THR A 88 36.29 6.96 16.16
CA THR A 88 37.64 6.41 15.97
C THR A 88 37.60 5.10 15.18
N GLU A 89 36.72 4.19 15.57
CA GLU A 89 36.53 2.90 14.89
C GLU A 89 36.03 3.10 13.46
N LEU A 90 35.11 4.04 13.25
CA LEU A 90 34.66 4.40 11.90
C LEU A 90 35.79 4.93 11.02
N ASN A 91 36.70 5.72 11.58
CA ASN A 91 37.85 6.22 10.80
C ASN A 91 38.83 5.09 10.48
N ASP A 92 39.00 4.12 11.38
CA ASP A 92 39.86 2.95 11.15
C ASP A 92 39.26 2.09 10.02
N ILE A 93 37.97 1.74 10.08
CA ILE A 93 37.25 0.99 9.04
C ILE A 93 37.37 1.67 7.67
N ILE A 94 37.14 2.99 7.61
CA ILE A 94 37.25 3.77 6.37
C ILE A 94 38.70 3.78 5.84
N SER A 95 39.68 3.80 6.74
CA SER A 95 41.10 3.80 6.34
C SER A 95 41.57 2.44 5.84
N GLU A 96 40.98 1.35 6.35
CA GLU A 96 41.28 -0.02 5.97
C GLU A 96 40.58 -0.43 4.68
N GLY A 97 39.40 0.12 4.40
CA GLY A 97 38.63 -0.16 3.17
C GLY A 97 37.98 -1.55 3.14
N ASN A 98 37.82 -2.20 4.30
CA ASN A 98 37.24 -3.56 4.43
C ASN A 98 35.74 -3.53 4.75
N TYR A 99 35.05 -2.43 4.46
CA TYR A 99 33.64 -2.27 4.81
C TYR A 99 32.71 -3.32 4.18
N ALA A 100 33.04 -3.79 2.97
CA ALA A 100 32.26 -4.80 2.26
C ALA A 100 32.18 -6.14 3.01
N ASP A 101 33.11 -6.41 3.93
CA ASP A 101 33.17 -7.63 4.73
C ASP A 101 32.40 -7.47 6.07
N GLU A 102 31.94 -6.26 6.40
CA GLU A 102 31.21 -5.95 7.64
C GLU A 102 29.70 -6.03 7.41
N GLU A 103 29.14 -7.25 7.52
CA GLU A 103 27.71 -7.52 7.27
C GLU A 103 26.78 -6.62 8.09
N GLU A 104 27.10 -6.33 9.35
CA GLU A 104 26.25 -5.50 10.22
C GLU A 104 26.10 -4.08 9.68
N LEU A 105 27.20 -3.49 9.24
CA LEU A 105 27.17 -2.17 8.64
C LEU A 105 26.43 -2.18 7.30
N SER A 106 26.57 -3.28 6.55
CA SER A 106 25.84 -3.47 5.30
C SER A 106 24.33 -3.43 5.51
N TYR A 107 23.83 -4.21 6.47
CA TYR A 107 22.41 -4.24 6.79
C TYR A 107 21.90 -2.90 7.32
N ALA A 108 22.68 -2.25 8.19
CA ALA A 108 22.32 -0.93 8.70
C ALA A 108 22.21 0.11 7.58
N PHE A 109 23.13 0.09 6.60
CA PHE A 109 23.04 1.01 5.46
C PHE A 109 21.85 0.71 4.54
N ASP A 110 21.54 -0.56 4.28
CA ASP A 110 20.37 -0.94 3.47
C ASP A 110 19.06 -0.35 4.06
N ASP A 111 18.91 -0.38 5.38
CA ASP A 111 17.76 0.21 6.07
C ASP A 111 17.75 1.75 5.98
N ILE A 112 18.91 2.39 6.16
CA ILE A 112 19.06 3.84 6.02
C ILE A 112 18.74 4.28 4.59
N ALA A 113 19.24 3.57 3.59
CA ALA A 113 19.00 3.87 2.19
C ALA A 113 17.53 3.74 1.82
N LYS A 114 16.86 2.69 2.32
CA LYS A 114 15.41 2.54 2.14
C LYS A 114 14.64 3.71 2.75
N CYS A 115 14.98 4.10 3.99
CA CYS A 115 14.39 5.26 4.66
C CYS A 115 14.62 6.55 3.84
N LEU A 116 15.84 6.76 3.35
CA LEU A 116 16.22 7.91 2.54
C LEU A 116 15.39 8.01 1.26
N VAL A 117 15.28 6.91 0.51
CA VAL A 117 14.52 6.90 -0.76
C VAL A 117 13.04 7.14 -0.52
N VAL A 118 12.46 6.51 0.51
CA VAL A 118 11.05 6.70 0.87
C VAL A 118 10.80 8.15 1.30
N ALA A 119 11.60 8.70 2.21
CA ALA A 119 11.48 10.08 2.67
C ALA A 119 11.63 11.09 1.52
N PHE A 120 12.53 10.81 0.58
CA PHE A 120 12.68 11.62 -0.63
C PHE A 120 11.41 11.61 -1.48
N LEU A 121 10.92 10.41 -1.84
CA LEU A 121 9.79 10.22 -2.74
C LEU A 121 8.47 10.71 -2.14
N ASP A 122 8.30 10.63 -0.83
CA ASP A 122 7.11 11.12 -0.12
C ASP A 122 6.81 12.60 -0.42
N THR A 123 7.86 13.41 -0.59
CA THR A 123 7.72 14.82 -0.98
C THR A 123 7.16 15.00 -2.39
N PHE A 124 7.32 14.02 -3.27
CA PHE A 124 6.81 14.02 -4.64
C PHE A 124 5.41 13.42 -4.77
N GLN A 125 4.93 12.67 -3.76
CA GLN A 125 3.68 11.90 -3.85
C GLN A 125 2.64 12.19 -2.74
N ARG A 126 2.78 13.33 -2.04
CA ARG A 126 2.02 13.82 -0.86
C ARG A 126 0.48 13.63 -0.81
N SER A 127 -0.14 13.18 -1.89
CA SER A 127 -1.59 12.98 -2.02
C SER A 127 -1.95 11.96 -3.11
N SER A 128 -0.98 11.28 -3.73
CA SER A 128 -1.24 10.39 -4.87
C SER A 128 -0.28 9.21 -4.85
N ASN A 129 -0.81 7.99 -4.66
CA ASN A 129 -0.07 6.72 -4.65
C ASN A 129 0.40 6.29 -6.05
N PHE A 130 1.01 7.21 -6.81
CA PHE A 130 1.49 6.91 -8.16
C PHE A 130 2.66 5.92 -8.16
N ILE A 131 3.41 5.87 -7.07
CA ILE A 131 4.40 4.83 -6.80
C ILE A 131 3.85 4.08 -5.58
N SER A 132 3.27 2.91 -5.82
CA SER A 132 2.68 2.07 -4.78
C SER A 132 3.76 1.31 -4.01
N THR A 133 4.80 0.85 -4.70
CA THR A 133 5.85 0.02 -4.12
C THR A 133 7.23 0.49 -4.55
N ILE A 134 8.16 0.50 -3.59
CA ILE A 134 9.58 0.78 -3.80
C ILE A 134 10.38 -0.40 -3.27
N THR A 135 11.09 -1.08 -4.16
CA THR A 135 12.01 -2.15 -3.79
C THR A 135 13.45 -1.64 -3.91
N CYS A 136 14.20 -1.73 -2.81
CA CYS A 136 15.63 -1.50 -2.78
C CYS A 136 16.35 -2.84 -2.90
N GLN A 137 17.28 -2.97 -3.84
CA GLN A 137 18.19 -4.11 -3.91
C GLN A 137 19.26 -4.00 -2.82
N SER A 138 19.85 -5.12 -2.42
CA SER A 138 20.99 -5.11 -1.50
C SER A 138 22.12 -4.25 -2.06
N GLN A 139 22.76 -3.49 -1.18
CA GLN A 139 23.89 -2.65 -1.56
C GLN A 139 25.02 -3.43 -2.24
N ARG A 140 25.73 -2.73 -3.12
CA ARG A 140 26.94 -3.24 -3.78
C ARG A 140 28.03 -2.18 -3.71
N PHE A 141 29.22 -2.61 -3.26
CA PHE A 141 30.41 -1.78 -3.31
C PHE A 141 31.11 -1.90 -4.65
N THR A 142 31.65 -0.78 -5.09
CA THR A 142 32.40 -0.72 -6.33
C THR A 142 33.42 0.39 -6.30
N GLU A 143 34.57 0.11 -6.91
CA GLU A 143 35.62 1.09 -7.10
C GLU A 143 35.68 1.54 -8.57
N GLY A 144 35.23 2.77 -8.81
CA GLY A 144 35.37 3.44 -10.08
C GLY A 144 34.32 3.09 -11.15
N ARG A 145 34.35 3.89 -12.21
CA ARG A 145 33.25 4.05 -13.17
C ARG A 145 32.81 2.80 -13.91
N LYS A 146 33.75 1.88 -14.21
CA LYS A 146 33.45 0.71 -15.06
C LYS A 146 32.52 -0.28 -14.36
N GLU A 147 32.80 -0.55 -13.10
CA GLU A 147 32.01 -1.46 -12.27
C GLU A 147 30.66 -0.83 -11.90
N VAL A 148 30.63 0.48 -11.61
CA VAL A 148 29.37 1.26 -11.48
C VAL A 148 28.50 1.07 -12.73
N ALA A 149 29.07 1.17 -13.93
CA ALA A 149 28.33 0.99 -15.18
C ALA A 149 27.80 -0.45 -15.36
N GLU A 150 28.54 -1.45 -14.86
CA GLU A 150 28.12 -2.85 -14.89
C GLU A 150 26.95 -3.11 -13.93
N ILE A 151 27.03 -2.61 -12.69
CA ILE A 151 25.95 -2.72 -11.69
C ILE A 151 24.69 -2.03 -12.21
N LEU A 152 24.84 -0.84 -12.81
CA LEU A 152 23.74 -0.06 -13.37
C LEU A 152 23.34 -0.50 -14.78
N SER A 153 23.78 -1.68 -15.26
CA SER A 153 23.44 -2.20 -16.59
C SER A 153 21.93 -2.37 -16.81
N HIS A 154 21.17 -2.62 -15.74
CA HIS A 154 19.71 -2.73 -15.75
C HIS A 154 19.00 -1.42 -16.18
N LEU A 155 19.57 -0.25 -15.84
CA LEU A 155 19.01 1.04 -16.24
C LEU A 155 19.06 1.24 -17.76
N SER A 156 17.94 1.68 -18.34
CA SER A 156 17.81 1.96 -19.76
C SER A 156 18.73 3.12 -20.20
N THR A 157 19.31 3.00 -21.39
CA THR A 157 20.13 4.08 -21.98
C THR A 157 19.29 5.14 -22.68
N ASP A 158 18.07 4.79 -23.09
CA ASP A 158 17.18 5.67 -23.86
C ASP A 158 16.28 6.52 -22.98
N GLU A 159 16.12 6.14 -21.70
CA GLU A 159 15.32 6.87 -20.73
C GLU A 159 15.98 8.16 -20.26
N THR A 160 15.14 9.12 -19.90
CA THR A 160 15.58 10.34 -19.22
C THR A 160 15.34 10.15 -17.72
N TYR A 161 16.36 10.45 -16.94
CA TYR A 161 16.35 10.32 -15.49
C TYR A 161 16.36 11.70 -14.85
N TYR A 162 15.70 11.81 -13.71
CA TYR A 162 15.88 12.88 -12.76
C TYR A 162 17.04 12.53 -11.82
N GLN A 163 18.11 13.30 -11.89
CA GLN A 163 19.26 13.21 -11.00
C GLN A 163 19.17 14.31 -9.96
N VAL A 164 19.33 13.94 -8.69
CA VAL A 164 19.58 14.86 -7.59
C VAL A 164 20.91 14.47 -6.92
N SER A 165 21.75 15.45 -6.64
CA SER A 165 23.03 15.26 -5.97
C SER A 165 23.18 16.25 -4.83
N GLY A 166 23.76 15.79 -3.72
CA GLY A 166 23.94 16.56 -2.50
C GLY A 166 25.22 16.21 -1.77
N THR A 167 25.60 17.06 -0.82
CA THR A 167 26.59 16.74 0.21
C THR A 167 25.88 16.55 1.54
N MET A 168 26.46 15.73 2.39
CA MET A 168 25.90 15.40 3.69
C MET A 168 26.86 15.83 4.80
N THR A 169 26.31 16.30 5.92
CA THR A 169 27.08 16.58 7.14
C THR A 169 26.43 15.84 8.29
N LEU A 170 27.22 15.00 8.96
CA LEU A 170 26.78 14.14 10.05
C LEU A 170 27.52 14.54 11.32
N ALA A 171 26.80 15.03 12.34
CA ALA A 171 27.40 15.52 13.59
C ALA A 171 28.56 16.52 13.37
N GLY A 172 28.42 17.41 12.39
CA GLY A 172 29.43 18.41 12.03
C GLY A 172 30.59 17.91 11.15
N VAL A 173 30.60 16.63 10.76
CA VAL A 173 31.56 16.08 9.79
C VAL A 173 30.92 16.05 8.41
N THR A 174 31.36 16.92 7.51
CA THR A 174 30.93 16.89 6.11
C THR A 174 31.52 15.67 5.42
N THR A 175 30.66 14.86 4.83
CA THR A 175 30.99 13.67 4.05
C THR A 175 30.79 13.94 2.55
N ASN A 176 31.26 13.00 1.74
CA ASN A 176 31.20 13.06 0.29
C ASN A 176 29.77 12.95 -0.27
N THR A 177 29.68 12.98 -1.59
CA THR A 177 28.44 13.14 -2.35
C THR A 177 27.47 11.97 -2.22
N LEU A 178 26.20 12.32 -2.08
CA LEU A 178 25.05 11.45 -2.34
C LEU A 178 24.47 11.83 -3.70
N SER A 179 24.12 10.84 -4.51
CA SER A 179 23.41 11.02 -5.77
C SER A 179 22.28 10.01 -5.90
N LEU A 180 21.09 10.51 -6.19
CA LEU A 180 19.90 9.71 -6.43
C LEU A 180 19.46 9.93 -7.88
N LEU A 181 19.33 8.82 -8.60
CA LEU A 181 18.91 8.78 -10.00
C LEU A 181 17.56 8.06 -10.08
N LEU A 182 16.53 8.79 -10.47
CA LEU A 182 15.16 8.28 -10.56
C LEU A 182 14.63 8.46 -11.98
N PRO A 183 13.67 7.64 -12.43
CA PRO A 183 12.94 7.92 -13.66
C PRO A 183 12.34 9.34 -13.67
N ALA A 184 12.38 10.03 -14.80
CA ALA A 184 11.91 11.42 -14.87
C ALA A 184 10.40 11.59 -14.55
N PHE A 185 9.60 10.53 -14.63
CA PHE A 185 8.18 10.58 -14.27
C PHE A 185 7.95 10.98 -12.81
N VAL A 186 8.92 10.79 -11.90
CA VAL A 186 8.81 11.18 -10.50
C VAL A 186 8.51 12.68 -10.34
N LEU A 187 9.00 13.51 -11.27
CA LEU A 187 8.70 14.94 -11.27
C LEU A 187 7.22 15.22 -11.61
N VAL A 188 6.62 14.40 -12.47
CA VAL A 188 5.20 14.49 -12.87
C VAL A 188 4.28 14.12 -11.71
N CYS A 189 4.74 13.26 -10.79
CA CYS A 189 3.98 12.88 -9.60
C CYS A 189 3.70 14.08 -8.66
N SER A 190 4.55 15.10 -8.69
CA SER A 190 4.46 16.22 -7.76
C SER A 190 3.41 17.28 -8.15
N GLU A 191 2.63 17.73 -7.16
CA GLU A 191 1.56 18.74 -7.33
C GLU A 191 1.94 20.01 -8.13
N PRO A 192 3.15 20.59 -8.02
CA PRO A 192 3.52 21.77 -8.81
C PRO A 192 3.49 21.53 -10.32
N PHE A 193 3.61 20.28 -10.76
CA PHE A 193 3.61 19.89 -12.16
C PHE A 193 2.23 19.42 -12.65
N LYS A 194 1.29 19.08 -11.75
CA LYS A 194 -0.12 18.76 -12.08
C LYS A 194 -0.91 19.99 -12.56
N LYS A 195 -0.67 21.17 -11.98
CA LYS A 195 -1.47 22.40 -12.24
C LYS A 195 -1.25 23.10 -13.60
N HIS A 196 -0.38 22.59 -14.48
CA HIS A 196 0.06 23.32 -15.68
C HIS A 196 -0.56 22.85 -17.02
N THR A 197 -1.53 21.91 -17.01
CA THR A 197 -1.93 21.17 -18.23
C THR A 197 -3.36 21.42 -18.74
N GLY A 198 -4.19 22.24 -18.10
CA GLY A 198 -5.62 22.36 -18.45
C GLY A 198 -6.11 23.76 -18.87
N GLN A 199 -6.35 23.96 -20.19
CA GLN A 199 -7.46 24.69 -20.86
C GLN A 199 -7.06 25.53 -22.09
N GLN A 200 -7.43 25.08 -23.30
CA GLN A 200 -8.32 25.82 -24.21
C GLN A 200 -8.82 24.97 -25.40
N VAL A 201 -10.15 24.98 -25.58
CA VAL A 201 -10.90 24.32 -26.66
C VAL A 201 -11.03 25.26 -27.87
N VAL A 202 -10.70 24.78 -29.07
CA VAL A 202 -11.10 25.40 -30.35
C VAL A 202 -12.11 24.48 -31.03
N THR A 203 -13.33 25.00 -31.20
CA THR A 203 -14.44 24.37 -31.90
C THR A 203 -14.15 24.20 -33.40
N ASN A 204 -14.45 23.03 -33.96
CA ASN A 204 -14.94 22.91 -35.34
C ASN A 204 -15.83 21.67 -35.51
N SER A 205 -17.02 21.92 -36.02
CA SER A 205 -18.10 20.98 -36.29
C SER A 205 -17.95 20.28 -37.65
N VAL A 206 -18.10 18.95 -37.72
CA VAL A 206 -18.70 18.25 -38.88
C VAL A 206 -19.40 16.96 -38.43
N THR A 207 -20.66 16.83 -38.87
CA THR A 207 -21.61 15.71 -38.82
C THR A 207 -21.19 14.47 -39.62
N SER A 208 -21.52 13.25 -39.15
CA SER A 208 -22.49 12.34 -39.83
C SER A 208 -22.44 10.88 -39.33
N ASP A 209 -23.65 10.40 -39.00
CA ASP A 209 -24.29 9.12 -39.36
C ASP A 209 -23.94 7.78 -38.68
N ILE A 210 -25.04 7.25 -38.14
CA ILE A 210 -25.33 6.01 -37.42
C ILE A 210 -25.34 4.80 -38.37
N GLN A 211 -24.90 3.62 -37.90
CA GLN A 211 -25.57 2.36 -38.24
C GLN A 211 -25.42 1.27 -37.16
N ASN A 212 -26.57 0.70 -36.83
CA ASN A 212 -26.90 -0.22 -35.74
C ASN A 212 -26.33 -1.64 -35.89
N HIS A 213 -26.20 -2.36 -34.78
CA HIS A 213 -26.42 -3.81 -34.73
C HIS A 213 -27.05 -4.27 -33.39
N GLU A 214 -27.83 -5.34 -33.51
CA GLU A 214 -28.94 -5.80 -32.68
C GLU A 214 -28.58 -6.38 -31.29
N GLN A 215 -29.45 -6.10 -30.31
CA GLN A 215 -29.48 -6.67 -28.95
C GLN A 215 -30.28 -7.99 -28.89
N ALA A 216 -29.88 -8.89 -27.99
CA ALA A 216 -30.64 -10.06 -27.55
C ALA A 216 -31.03 -9.89 -26.07
N GLY A 217 -32.34 -9.79 -25.80
CA GLY A 217 -32.90 -9.54 -24.48
C GLY A 217 -33.13 -10.80 -23.63
N LEU A 218 -32.91 -10.65 -22.32
CA LEU A 218 -33.30 -11.57 -21.26
C LEU A 218 -34.71 -11.19 -20.74
N VAL A 219 -35.59 -12.18 -20.57
CA VAL A 219 -36.97 -12.01 -20.10
C VAL A 219 -37.04 -12.30 -18.60
N LEU A 220 -37.49 -11.33 -17.79
CA LEU A 220 -37.84 -11.49 -16.37
C LEU A 220 -39.34 -11.19 -16.15
N GLY A 221 -39.98 -11.96 -15.27
CA GLY A 221 -41.44 -12.03 -15.10
C GLY A 221 -42.07 -11.06 -14.09
N GLU A 222 -43.17 -10.46 -14.52
CA GLU A 222 -44.40 -10.06 -13.81
C GLU A 222 -44.33 -9.28 -12.48
N THR A 223 -43.61 -8.16 -12.51
CA THR A 223 -44.14 -6.82 -12.16
C THR A 223 -43.22 -5.82 -12.86
N PRO A 224 -43.70 -4.79 -13.60
CA PRO A 224 -42.80 -3.94 -14.37
C PRO A 224 -42.08 -2.99 -13.42
N LEU A 225 -40.97 -3.47 -12.85
CA LEU A 225 -39.96 -2.64 -12.23
C LEU A 225 -39.31 -1.83 -13.35
N THR A 226 -39.18 -0.52 -13.14
CA THR A 226 -38.66 0.39 -14.18
C THR A 226 -37.14 0.41 -14.10
N ILE A 227 -36.51 -0.73 -14.39
CA ILE A 227 -35.07 -0.78 -14.57
C ILE A 227 -34.77 -0.14 -15.93
N ILE A 228 -34.09 0.99 -15.91
CA ILE A 228 -33.70 1.70 -17.13
C ILE A 228 -32.28 1.23 -17.48
N GLU A 229 -32.13 0.61 -18.64
CA GLU A 229 -30.82 0.33 -19.22
C GLU A 229 -30.18 1.67 -19.59
N ASN A 230 -29.02 1.96 -19.00
CA ASN A 230 -28.34 3.23 -19.20
C ASN A 230 -27.22 3.06 -20.23
N GLU A 231 -27.49 3.42 -21.48
CA GLU A 231 -26.48 3.41 -22.55
C GLU A 231 -25.42 4.52 -22.39
N ASN A 232 -25.65 5.49 -21.50
CA ASN A 232 -24.81 6.67 -21.29
C ASN A 232 -24.12 6.67 -19.91
N ASP A 233 -23.61 5.52 -19.47
CA ASP A 233 -22.77 5.45 -18.28
C ASP A 233 -21.42 6.16 -18.56
N PRO A 234 -21.15 7.33 -17.97
CA PRO A 234 -19.94 8.11 -18.27
C PRO A 234 -18.67 7.45 -17.71
N LEU A 235 -18.80 6.54 -16.74
CA LEU A 235 -17.68 5.87 -16.08
C LEU A 235 -17.13 4.75 -16.98
N LEU A 236 -18.02 4.01 -17.63
CA LEU A 236 -17.68 2.80 -18.39
C LEU A 236 -16.58 2.95 -19.46
N PRO A 237 -16.57 4.01 -20.31
CA PRO A 237 -15.56 4.18 -21.34
C PRO A 237 -14.13 4.30 -20.79
N HIS A 238 -13.99 4.81 -19.57
CA HIS A 238 -12.71 5.06 -18.90
C HIS A 238 -12.33 3.91 -17.95
N LEU A 239 -13.32 3.38 -17.23
CA LEU A 239 -13.15 2.30 -16.27
C LEU A 239 -12.72 1.00 -16.93
N ARG A 240 -13.39 0.60 -18.01
CA ARG A 240 -13.13 -0.68 -18.68
C ARG A 240 -11.68 -0.84 -19.17
N PRO A 241 -11.10 0.09 -19.96
CA PRO A 241 -9.71 -0.05 -20.42
C PRO A 241 -8.71 0.02 -19.26
N ALA A 242 -8.97 0.82 -18.22
CA ALA A 242 -8.10 0.91 -17.05
C ALA A 242 -8.09 -0.41 -16.26
N LEU A 243 -9.26 -0.98 -15.94
CA LEU A 243 -9.35 -2.28 -15.27
C LEU A 243 -8.70 -3.39 -16.09
N GLN A 244 -8.95 -3.39 -17.40
CA GLN A 244 -8.36 -4.38 -18.29
C GLN A 244 -6.83 -4.33 -18.27
N LYS A 245 -6.26 -3.11 -18.28
CA LYS A 245 -4.83 -2.89 -18.23
C LYS A 245 -4.25 -3.36 -16.89
N GLU A 246 -4.80 -2.90 -15.76
CA GLU A 246 -4.25 -3.21 -14.43
C GLU A 246 -4.36 -4.70 -14.11
N LEU A 247 -5.50 -5.35 -14.39
CA LEU A 247 -5.63 -6.79 -14.19
C LEU A 247 -4.66 -7.58 -15.09
N SER A 248 -4.45 -7.13 -16.33
CA SER A 248 -3.47 -7.77 -17.23
C SER A 248 -2.04 -7.64 -16.71
N ASN A 249 -1.69 -6.47 -16.15
CA ASN A 249 -0.37 -6.20 -15.59
C ASN A 249 -0.11 -7.08 -14.37
N VAL A 250 -1.03 -7.09 -13.40
CA VAL A 250 -0.88 -7.84 -12.15
C VAL A 250 -0.79 -9.35 -12.42
N LEU A 251 -1.61 -9.85 -13.34
CA LEU A 251 -1.66 -11.29 -13.65
C LEU A 251 -0.59 -11.73 -14.67
N GLY A 252 0.07 -10.79 -15.35
CA GLY A 252 1.07 -11.09 -16.39
C GLY A 252 0.48 -11.77 -17.65
N ILE A 253 -0.82 -11.59 -17.91
CA ILE A 253 -1.57 -12.25 -18.98
C ILE A 253 -2.61 -11.32 -19.61
N THR A 254 -3.25 -11.75 -20.71
CA THR A 254 -4.27 -10.91 -21.34
C THR A 254 -5.61 -11.06 -20.62
N VAL A 255 -6.05 -9.99 -19.96
CA VAL A 255 -7.41 -9.89 -19.41
C VAL A 255 -8.30 -9.11 -20.37
N GLN A 256 -9.56 -9.50 -20.49
CA GLN A 256 -10.62 -8.75 -21.14
C GLN A 256 -11.71 -8.45 -20.11
N VAL A 257 -12.09 -7.17 -20.02
CA VAL A 257 -13.23 -6.74 -19.20
C VAL A 257 -14.37 -6.37 -20.15
N ARG A 258 -15.50 -7.07 -20.04
CA ARG A 258 -16.68 -6.90 -20.89
C ARG A 258 -17.84 -6.38 -20.07
N VAL A 259 -18.50 -5.34 -20.56
CA VAL A 259 -19.71 -4.82 -19.94
C VAL A 259 -20.89 -5.69 -20.34
N LYS A 260 -21.64 -6.20 -19.37
CA LYS A 260 -22.86 -6.97 -19.58
C LYS A 260 -24.13 -6.11 -19.51
N GLY A 261 -24.07 -5.02 -18.77
CA GLY A 261 -25.16 -4.04 -18.67
C GLY A 261 -24.81 -2.93 -17.67
N SER A 262 -25.54 -1.82 -17.78
CA SER A 262 -25.56 -0.76 -16.78
C SER A 262 -27.00 -0.37 -16.52
N PHE A 263 -27.38 -0.32 -15.24
CA PHE A 263 -28.76 -0.13 -14.81
C PHE A 263 -28.81 0.90 -13.71
N SER A 264 -29.83 1.76 -13.71
CA SER A 264 -30.08 2.69 -12.59
C SER A 264 -31.39 2.39 -11.90
N GLY A 265 -31.43 2.53 -10.58
CA GLY A 265 -32.65 2.34 -9.80
C GLY A 265 -32.41 2.30 -8.30
N PRO A 266 -33.48 2.11 -7.50
CA PRO A 266 -33.36 1.89 -6.07
C PRO A 266 -32.53 0.64 -5.78
N LEU A 267 -31.73 0.69 -4.71
CA LEU A 267 -30.81 -0.39 -4.33
C LEU A 267 -31.48 -1.78 -4.30
N PHE A 268 -32.66 -1.86 -3.68
CA PHE A 268 -33.37 -3.13 -3.52
C PHE A 268 -33.83 -3.74 -4.86
N GLU A 269 -34.15 -2.92 -5.86
CA GLU A 269 -34.58 -3.39 -7.18
C GLU A 269 -33.39 -3.91 -7.97
N LEU A 270 -32.29 -3.17 -7.93
CA LEU A 270 -31.04 -3.55 -8.60
C LEU A 270 -30.50 -4.87 -8.06
N ILE A 271 -30.45 -5.02 -6.73
CA ILE A 271 -29.99 -6.27 -6.10
C ILE A 271 -30.96 -7.43 -6.40
N ARG A 272 -32.28 -7.20 -6.38
CA ARG A 272 -33.26 -8.26 -6.75
C ARG A 272 -33.13 -8.74 -8.20
N GLY A 273 -32.63 -7.89 -9.09
CA GLY A 273 -32.33 -8.25 -10.47
C GLY A 273 -31.08 -9.13 -10.63
N THR A 274 -30.25 -9.23 -9.59
CA THR A 274 -29.04 -10.06 -9.60
C THR A 274 -29.32 -11.51 -9.20
N ASP A 275 -28.34 -12.40 -9.40
CA ASP A 275 -28.45 -13.82 -9.06
C ASP A 275 -28.77 -14.01 -7.56
N THR A 276 -29.73 -14.89 -7.27
CA THR A 276 -30.14 -15.29 -5.91
C THR A 276 -29.14 -16.21 -5.19
N SER A 277 -28.03 -16.56 -5.83
CA SER A 277 -26.91 -17.25 -5.19
C SER A 277 -26.32 -16.41 -4.04
N PRO A 278 -25.63 -17.03 -3.07
CA PRO A 278 -24.85 -16.30 -2.07
C PRO A 278 -23.89 -15.31 -2.73
N GLN A 279 -23.87 -14.09 -2.19
CA GLN A 279 -23.06 -12.99 -2.72
C GLN A 279 -22.07 -12.54 -1.66
N LEU A 280 -20.87 -12.17 -2.11
CA LEU A 280 -19.90 -11.44 -1.33
C LEU A 280 -20.03 -9.96 -1.67
N ARG A 281 -20.03 -9.12 -0.64
CA ARG A 281 -20.04 -7.66 -0.80
C ARG A 281 -18.82 -7.06 -0.15
N SER A 282 -18.23 -6.07 -0.81
CA SER A 282 -17.21 -5.19 -0.24
C SER A 282 -17.74 -3.77 -0.28
N ARG A 283 -17.81 -3.11 0.88
CA ARG A 283 -18.35 -1.75 0.98
C ARG A 283 -17.29 -0.74 0.53
N ILE A 284 -17.74 0.21 -0.28
CA ILE A 284 -16.98 1.37 -0.70
C ILE A 284 -17.47 2.55 0.12
N THR A 285 -16.59 3.23 0.84
CA THR A 285 -16.86 4.50 1.50
C THR A 285 -16.31 5.62 0.62
N ILE A 286 -17.18 6.54 0.22
CA ILE A 286 -16.87 7.65 -0.68
C ILE A 286 -16.93 8.93 0.14
N SER A 287 -15.77 9.55 0.31
CA SER A 287 -15.60 10.83 0.99
C SER A 287 -15.41 11.95 -0.03
N GLY A 288 -16.10 13.07 0.18
CA GLY A 288 -16.16 14.20 -0.75
C GLY A 288 -17.33 15.13 -0.43
N PRO A 289 -17.81 15.95 -1.38
CA PRO A 289 -19.05 16.71 -1.24
C PRO A 289 -20.25 15.75 -1.14
N GLY A 290 -20.54 15.34 0.08
CA GLY A 290 -21.49 14.27 0.40
C GLY A 290 -20.76 12.99 0.77
N GLN A 291 -20.96 12.49 1.99
CA GLN A 291 -20.53 11.14 2.35
C GLN A 291 -21.54 10.16 1.79
N ASN A 292 -21.08 9.24 0.95
CA ASN A 292 -21.90 8.19 0.37
C ASN A 292 -21.18 6.85 0.47
N HIS A 293 -21.92 5.77 0.18
CA HIS A 293 -21.37 4.44 0.10
C HIS A 293 -21.72 3.77 -1.22
N GLY A 294 -20.83 2.91 -1.70
CA GLY A 294 -21.06 2.01 -2.82
C GLY A 294 -20.70 0.58 -2.43
N TRP A 295 -20.79 -0.34 -3.39
CA TRP A 295 -20.44 -1.74 -3.17
C TRP A 295 -19.80 -2.37 -4.41
N LEU A 296 -18.82 -3.23 -4.17
CA LEU A 296 -18.44 -4.30 -5.09
C LEU A 296 -19.20 -5.55 -4.69
N ILE A 297 -19.87 -6.20 -5.65
CA ILE A 297 -20.69 -7.38 -5.40
C ILE A 297 -20.31 -8.47 -6.40
N THR A 298 -20.12 -9.68 -5.91
CA THR A 298 -19.94 -10.86 -6.77
C THR A 298 -20.60 -12.09 -6.13
N THR A 299 -20.82 -13.15 -6.90
CA THR A 299 -21.26 -14.42 -6.32
C THR A 299 -20.10 -15.13 -5.64
N THR A 300 -20.34 -15.92 -4.58
CA THR A 300 -19.26 -16.68 -3.93
C THR A 300 -18.49 -17.55 -4.92
N SER A 301 -19.17 -18.13 -5.91
CA SER A 301 -18.52 -18.94 -6.96
C SER A 301 -17.58 -18.11 -7.86
N ASP A 302 -17.93 -16.88 -8.17
CA ASP A 302 -17.10 -16.01 -9.01
C ASP A 302 -15.97 -15.38 -8.19
N ALA A 303 -16.21 -15.03 -6.92
CA ALA A 303 -15.16 -14.61 -5.99
C ALA A 303 -14.04 -15.65 -5.89
N MET A 304 -14.40 -16.94 -5.74
CA MET A 304 -13.42 -18.03 -5.71
C MET A 304 -12.56 -18.06 -6.98
N LYS A 305 -13.19 -17.96 -8.17
CA LYS A 305 -12.46 -18.00 -9.44
C LYS A 305 -11.55 -16.77 -9.61
N LEU A 306 -12.02 -15.60 -9.18
CA LEU A 306 -11.24 -14.36 -9.22
C LEU A 306 -10.08 -14.38 -8.22
N GLY A 307 -10.27 -14.92 -7.02
CA GLY A 307 -9.21 -15.08 -6.04
C GLY A 307 -8.13 -16.08 -6.47
N LEU A 308 -8.55 -17.26 -6.96
CA LEU A 308 -7.64 -18.28 -7.50
C LEU A 308 -6.83 -17.78 -8.70
N LEU A 309 -7.41 -16.88 -9.50
CA LEU A 309 -6.71 -16.27 -10.63
C LEU A 309 -5.44 -15.53 -10.18
N LEU A 310 -5.48 -14.85 -9.03
CA LEU A 310 -4.33 -14.13 -8.47
C LEU A 310 -3.35 -15.04 -7.73
N THR A 311 -3.84 -16.02 -6.96
CA THR A 311 -2.97 -16.85 -6.12
C THR A 311 -2.27 -17.97 -6.89
N GLU A 312 -2.92 -18.56 -7.90
CA GLU A 312 -2.39 -19.71 -8.64
C GLU A 312 -1.95 -19.36 -10.08
N GLY A 313 -2.34 -18.21 -10.62
CA GLY A 313 -2.10 -17.80 -12.01
C GLY A 313 -2.88 -18.65 -13.04
N THR A 314 -2.79 -18.31 -14.33
CA THR A 314 -3.47 -19.08 -15.39
C THR A 314 -2.86 -20.43 -15.79
N PRO A 315 -1.53 -20.69 -15.74
CA PRO A 315 -0.96 -21.96 -16.16
C PRO A 315 -1.17 -23.04 -15.09
N GLY A 316 -2.40 -23.54 -14.99
CA GLY A 316 -2.80 -24.46 -13.93
C GLY A 316 -4.25 -24.31 -13.50
N LEU A 317 -4.96 -23.27 -13.99
CA LEU A 317 -6.36 -23.01 -13.69
C LEU A 317 -7.29 -24.04 -14.37
N THR A 318 -7.13 -25.33 -14.07
CA THR A 318 -8.24 -26.25 -14.09
C THR A 318 -9.13 -25.83 -12.93
N ILE A 319 -10.01 -24.85 -13.16
CA ILE A 319 -11.12 -24.54 -12.25
C ILE A 319 -11.79 -25.90 -12.00
N PRO A 320 -11.62 -26.51 -10.82
CA PRO A 320 -12.11 -27.85 -10.61
C PRO A 320 -13.61 -27.75 -10.83
N GLY A 321 -14.17 -28.53 -11.75
CA GLY A 321 -15.62 -28.54 -12.02
C GLY A 321 -16.46 -28.86 -10.78
N SER A 322 -15.81 -29.21 -9.68
CA SER A 322 -16.31 -29.30 -8.33
C SER A 322 -15.46 -28.40 -7.42
N LEU A 323 -15.87 -27.14 -7.23
CA LEU A 323 -15.43 -26.23 -6.16
C LEU A 323 -15.86 -26.75 -4.77
N ALA A 324 -15.54 -28.01 -4.46
CA ALA A 324 -16.01 -28.70 -3.25
C ALA A 324 -15.41 -28.13 -1.96
N GLY A 325 -14.39 -27.26 -2.05
CA GLY A 325 -13.69 -26.69 -0.91
C GLY A 325 -14.33 -25.44 -0.28
N GLY A 326 -15.32 -24.81 -0.93
CA GLY A 326 -15.88 -23.54 -0.46
C GLY A 326 -14.88 -22.37 -0.53
N PHE A 327 -15.35 -21.16 -0.21
CA PHE A 327 -14.52 -19.95 -0.17
C PHE A 327 -13.57 -19.99 1.04
N ASN A 328 -12.33 -20.42 0.81
CA ASN A 328 -11.30 -20.58 1.86
C ASN A 328 -10.42 -19.32 2.00
N ALA A 329 -9.50 -19.32 2.97
CA ALA A 329 -8.63 -18.18 3.25
C ALA A 329 -7.80 -17.73 2.02
N ASP A 330 -7.21 -18.66 1.27
CA ASP A 330 -6.43 -18.31 0.08
C ASP A 330 -7.30 -17.67 -1.02
N CYS A 331 -8.52 -18.17 -1.22
CA CYS A 331 -9.49 -17.55 -2.13
C CYS A 331 -9.90 -16.16 -1.64
N GLN A 332 -10.04 -15.99 -0.32
CA GLN A 332 -10.40 -14.73 0.30
C GLN A 332 -9.32 -13.68 0.11
N ASP A 333 -8.07 -14.02 0.41
CA ASP A 333 -6.92 -13.11 0.25
C ASP A 333 -6.75 -12.70 -1.22
N GLY A 334 -6.81 -13.68 -2.14
CA GLY A 334 -6.77 -13.41 -3.57
C GLY A 334 -7.93 -12.52 -4.02
N TYR A 335 -9.16 -12.81 -3.58
CA TYR A 335 -10.32 -12.01 -3.96
C TYR A 335 -10.24 -10.58 -3.39
N GLN A 336 -9.75 -10.43 -2.16
CA GLN A 336 -9.51 -9.14 -1.54
C GLN A 336 -8.54 -8.30 -2.36
N GLU A 337 -7.47 -8.90 -2.87
CA GLU A 337 -6.53 -8.23 -3.77
C GLU A 337 -7.20 -7.80 -5.09
N VAL A 338 -8.10 -8.63 -5.66
CA VAL A 338 -8.91 -8.20 -6.82
C VAL A 338 -9.76 -6.98 -6.47
N CYS A 339 -10.43 -6.99 -5.31
CA CYS A 339 -11.21 -5.84 -4.86
C CYS A 339 -10.34 -4.58 -4.72
N SER A 340 -9.15 -4.68 -4.13
CA SER A 340 -8.20 -3.56 -4.02
C SER A 340 -7.85 -2.97 -5.40
N ILE A 341 -7.54 -3.82 -6.39
CA ILE A 341 -7.27 -3.37 -7.77
C ILE A 341 -8.48 -2.65 -8.37
N PHE A 342 -9.68 -3.21 -8.19
CA PHE A 342 -10.90 -2.56 -8.67
C PHE A 342 -11.09 -1.19 -8.03
N MET A 343 -10.82 -1.07 -6.74
CA MET A 343 -10.95 0.19 -6.02
C MET A 343 -9.97 1.24 -6.48
N ASP A 344 -8.69 0.90 -6.61
CA ASP A 344 -7.67 1.82 -7.08
C ASP A 344 -8.02 2.37 -8.47
N VAL A 345 -8.57 1.51 -9.34
CA VAL A 345 -8.99 1.92 -10.68
C VAL A 345 -10.26 2.77 -10.64
N ILE A 346 -11.26 2.42 -9.83
CA ILE A 346 -12.49 3.23 -9.68
C ILE A 346 -12.15 4.61 -9.11
N ASP A 347 -11.35 4.67 -8.05
CA ASP A 347 -10.92 5.92 -7.41
C ASP A 347 -10.16 6.81 -8.40
N LEU A 348 -9.20 6.23 -9.13
CA LEU A 348 -8.44 6.93 -10.16
C LEU A 348 -9.36 7.51 -11.24
N VAL A 349 -10.26 6.69 -11.80
CA VAL A 349 -11.13 7.13 -12.89
C VAL A 349 -12.15 8.17 -12.42
N CYS A 350 -12.71 8.01 -11.22
CA CYS A 350 -13.65 8.97 -10.67
C CYS A 350 -12.96 10.32 -10.40
N ASN A 351 -11.75 10.32 -9.85
CA ASN A 351 -10.98 11.55 -9.65
C ASN A 351 -10.58 12.22 -10.97
N ASP A 352 -10.23 11.45 -12.00
CA ASP A 352 -9.90 12.01 -13.33
C ASP A 352 -11.14 12.63 -14.03
N LEU A 353 -12.35 12.13 -13.73
CA LEU A 353 -13.61 12.61 -14.31
C LEU A 353 -14.33 13.67 -13.47
N SER A 354 -14.00 13.81 -12.19
CA SER A 354 -14.58 14.77 -11.26
C SER A 354 -13.84 16.11 -11.26
N GLU A 355 -14.51 17.20 -10.85
CA GLU A 355 -13.82 18.44 -10.44
C GLU A 355 -13.47 18.45 -8.95
N ASP A 356 -14.22 17.67 -8.17
CA ASP A 356 -14.06 17.55 -6.75
C ASP A 356 -13.03 16.47 -6.42
N ASP A 357 -12.22 16.72 -5.39
CA ASP A 357 -11.33 15.72 -4.81
C ASP A 357 -12.19 14.65 -4.13
N LEU A 358 -12.28 13.48 -4.76
CA LEU A 358 -12.98 12.31 -4.23
C LEU A 358 -11.98 11.39 -3.55
N PHE A 359 -12.35 10.87 -2.39
CA PHE A 359 -11.54 9.87 -1.70
C PHE A 359 -12.38 8.62 -1.49
N MET A 360 -12.01 7.52 -2.15
CA MET A 360 -12.69 6.24 -2.01
C MET A 360 -11.84 5.27 -1.18
N GLN A 361 -12.47 4.64 -0.20
CA GLN A 361 -11.85 3.63 0.65
C GLN A 361 -12.74 2.39 0.69
N THR A 362 -12.17 1.20 0.54
CA THR A 362 -12.90 -0.04 0.84
C THR A 362 -12.79 -0.41 2.30
N ASP A 363 -13.93 -0.69 2.89
CA ASP A 363 -13.99 -1.42 4.15
C ASP A 363 -14.01 -2.90 3.78
N THR A 364 -12.91 -3.60 4.05
CA THR A 364 -12.75 -5.03 3.74
C THR A 364 -13.57 -5.91 4.68
N VAL A 365 -14.88 -5.70 4.73
CA VAL A 365 -15.80 -6.65 5.34
C VAL A 365 -16.42 -7.41 4.18
N ILE A 366 -15.94 -8.63 3.95
CA ILE A 366 -16.56 -9.56 3.01
C ILE A 366 -17.78 -10.14 3.74
N GLU A 367 -18.95 -9.56 3.49
CA GLU A 367 -20.20 -10.07 4.03
C GLU A 367 -20.79 -11.08 3.04
N GLU A 368 -20.97 -12.33 3.47
CA GLU A 368 -21.76 -13.33 2.73
C GLU A 368 -23.24 -13.09 3.02
N ILE A 369 -23.98 -12.64 2.01
CA ILE A 369 -25.40 -12.33 2.15
C ILE A 369 -26.23 -13.36 1.38
N ASP A 370 -27.07 -14.09 2.13
CA ASP A 370 -28.14 -14.90 1.56
C ASP A 370 -29.41 -14.05 1.40
N LEU A 371 -29.63 -13.61 0.16
CA LEU A 371 -30.80 -12.82 -0.24
C LEU A 371 -32.14 -13.50 0.05
N LYS A 372 -32.17 -14.81 0.34
CA LYS A 372 -33.40 -15.53 0.70
C LYS A 372 -33.77 -15.38 2.16
N THR A 373 -32.81 -15.15 3.03
CA THR A 373 -32.99 -15.18 4.49
C THR A 373 -32.90 -13.81 5.14
N GLU A 374 -32.16 -12.87 4.55
CA GLU A 374 -32.13 -11.49 5.04
C GLU A 374 -33.30 -10.65 4.54
N SER A 375 -34.01 -10.03 5.48
CA SER A 375 -34.90 -8.92 5.15
C SER A 375 -34.04 -7.74 4.68
N VAL A 376 -34.15 -7.39 3.40
CA VAL A 376 -33.59 -6.17 2.76
C VAL A 376 -33.96 -4.88 3.52
N ASP A 377 -34.87 -4.97 4.50
CA ASP A 377 -35.29 -3.91 5.41
C ASP A 377 -34.18 -3.30 6.29
N ARG A 378 -32.97 -3.88 6.35
CA ARG A 378 -31.85 -3.37 7.16
C ARG A 378 -30.94 -2.35 6.46
N ILE A 379 -31.12 -2.14 5.16
CA ILE A 379 -30.34 -1.12 4.45
C ILE A 379 -31.11 0.20 4.56
N ASP A 380 -30.55 1.16 5.29
CA ASP A 380 -31.18 2.47 5.56
C ASP A 380 -31.38 3.34 4.29
N ASP A 381 -30.88 2.90 3.14
CA ASP A 381 -30.83 3.66 1.87
C ASP A 381 -31.97 3.33 0.89
N LYS A 382 -33.18 3.00 1.39
CA LYS A 382 -34.31 2.56 0.53
C LYS A 382 -34.73 3.57 -0.54
N GLU A 383 -34.47 4.86 -0.31
CA GLU A 383 -34.82 5.93 -1.24
C GLU A 383 -33.66 6.36 -2.15
N GLN A 384 -32.43 5.95 -1.86
CA GLN A 384 -31.28 6.33 -2.66
C GLN A 384 -31.24 5.51 -3.96
N THR A 385 -30.98 6.20 -5.06
CA THR A 385 -30.81 5.59 -6.37
C THR A 385 -29.34 5.32 -6.65
N PHE A 386 -29.07 4.14 -7.18
CA PHE A 386 -27.73 3.69 -7.52
C PHE A 386 -27.62 3.43 -9.02
N MET A 387 -26.40 3.43 -9.51
CA MET A 387 -26.02 2.84 -10.78
C MET A 387 -25.33 1.49 -10.51
N LEU A 388 -25.83 0.45 -11.15
CA LEU A 388 -25.29 -0.91 -11.14
C LEU A 388 -24.64 -1.20 -12.50
N THR A 389 -23.33 -1.39 -12.49
CA THR A 389 -22.54 -1.77 -13.67
C THR A 389 -22.10 -3.23 -13.55
N LEU A 390 -22.40 -4.04 -14.57
CA LEU A 390 -22.09 -5.47 -14.58
C LEU A 390 -20.91 -5.74 -15.51
N LEU A 391 -19.84 -6.30 -14.95
CA LEU A 391 -18.60 -6.60 -15.66
C LEU A 391 -18.37 -8.11 -15.68
N GLU A 392 -18.02 -8.65 -16.85
CA GLU A 392 -17.51 -10.01 -17.03
C GLU A 392 -16.01 -9.95 -17.26
N ILE A 393 -15.26 -10.75 -16.50
CA ILE A 393 -13.80 -10.81 -16.54
C ILE A 393 -13.40 -12.11 -17.24
N VAL A 394 -12.55 -12.00 -18.28
CA VAL A 394 -12.06 -13.13 -19.06
C VAL A 394 -10.53 -13.05 -19.17
N ALA A 395 -9.80 -14.03 -18.64
CA ALA A 395 -8.34 -14.07 -18.68
C ALA A 395 -7.85 -15.19 -19.62
N ASP A 396 -7.05 -14.87 -20.63
CA ASP A 396 -6.53 -15.81 -21.64
C ASP A 396 -7.59 -16.79 -22.18
N THR A 397 -8.81 -16.30 -22.41
CA THR A 397 -10.03 -17.03 -22.85
C THR A 397 -10.85 -17.77 -21.78
N ILE A 398 -10.38 -17.84 -20.55
CA ILE A 398 -11.10 -18.45 -19.42
C ILE A 398 -12.04 -17.41 -18.82
N ALA A 399 -13.33 -17.74 -18.68
CA ALA A 399 -14.28 -16.90 -17.96
C ALA A 399 -14.00 -16.97 -16.45
N CYS A 400 -13.51 -15.88 -15.88
CA CYS A 400 -13.07 -15.80 -14.48
C CYS A 400 -14.20 -15.41 -13.53
N GLY A 401 -15.31 -14.89 -14.04
CA GLY A 401 -16.48 -14.55 -13.25
C GLY A 401 -17.02 -13.17 -13.58
N THR A 402 -17.97 -12.72 -12.76
CA THR A 402 -18.62 -11.42 -12.87
C THR A 402 -18.35 -10.56 -11.65
N MET A 403 -18.22 -9.25 -11.86
CA MET A 403 -18.11 -8.24 -10.82
C MET A 403 -19.20 -7.20 -11.07
N HIS A 404 -19.96 -6.89 -10.03
CA HIS A 404 -20.97 -5.85 -10.04
C HIS A 404 -20.43 -4.65 -9.27
N ILE A 405 -20.44 -3.49 -9.90
CA ILE A 405 -20.07 -2.22 -9.27
C ILE A 405 -21.35 -1.45 -9.03
N LEU A 406 -21.58 -1.04 -7.79
CA LEU A 406 -22.78 -0.33 -7.40
C LEU A 406 -22.35 0.99 -6.75
N LEU A 407 -22.66 2.11 -7.41
CA LEU A 407 -22.26 3.44 -6.97
C LEU A 407 -23.49 4.37 -6.90
N PRO A 408 -23.53 5.32 -5.95
CA PRO A 408 -24.62 6.30 -5.83
C PRO A 408 -24.81 7.09 -7.11
N ILE A 409 -26.05 7.38 -7.51
CA ILE A 409 -26.29 8.20 -8.71
C ILE A 409 -25.72 9.61 -8.55
N GLU A 410 -25.68 10.13 -7.32
CA GLU A 410 -25.18 11.47 -7.02
C GLU A 410 -23.70 11.60 -7.38
N LEU A 411 -22.93 10.50 -7.26
CA LEU A 411 -21.54 10.47 -7.73
C LEU A 411 -21.50 10.72 -9.24
N TYR A 412 -22.35 10.07 -10.03
CA TYR A 412 -22.37 10.23 -11.48
C TYR A 412 -22.76 11.63 -11.94
N GLU A 413 -23.55 12.35 -11.15
CA GLU A 413 -23.88 13.75 -11.42
C GLU A 413 -22.66 14.68 -11.30
N THR A 414 -21.66 14.30 -10.50
CA THR A 414 -20.38 15.02 -10.38
C THR A 414 -19.38 14.67 -11.47
N LEU A 415 -19.55 13.52 -12.14
CA LEU A 415 -18.63 13.08 -13.20
C LEU A 415 -18.89 13.84 -14.50
N LYS A 416 -17.84 14.40 -15.08
CA LYS A 416 -17.91 15.03 -16.40
C LYS A 416 -18.10 13.99 -17.49
N THR A 417 -18.99 14.28 -18.44
CA THR A 417 -19.02 13.57 -19.72
C THR A 417 -17.83 14.02 -20.58
N VAL A 418 -16.70 13.34 -20.46
CA VAL A 418 -15.54 13.53 -21.34
C VAL A 418 -15.58 12.42 -22.40
N GLU A 419 -15.61 12.80 -23.68
CA GLU A 419 -15.47 11.82 -24.76
C GLU A 419 -14.12 11.09 -24.60
N PRO A 420 -14.08 9.75 -24.70
CA PRO A 420 -12.85 8.99 -24.58
C PRO A 420 -11.95 9.27 -25.80
N ASP A 421 -11.12 10.31 -25.72
CA ASP A 421 -10.29 10.75 -26.85
C ASP A 421 -9.17 9.75 -27.15
N ARG A 422 -8.95 9.49 -28.43
CA ARG A 422 -7.97 8.53 -28.97
C ARG A 422 -6.59 9.16 -29.14
N SER A 423 -5.93 9.62 -28.08
CA SER A 423 -4.46 9.77 -28.04
C SER A 423 -4.00 10.40 -26.73
N LEU A 424 -3.26 9.64 -25.92
CA LEU A 424 -2.50 10.14 -24.75
C LEU A 424 -1.14 10.75 -25.16
N GLU A 425 -1.01 11.26 -26.39
CA GLU A 425 0.19 11.93 -26.88
C GLU A 425 -0.17 13.33 -27.38
N SER A 426 0.45 14.37 -26.78
CA SER A 426 0.49 15.79 -27.18
C SER A 426 -0.58 16.74 -26.63
N ILE A 427 -0.29 17.44 -25.52
CA ILE A 427 -0.59 18.88 -25.34
C ILE A 427 0.47 19.53 -24.41
N VAL A 428 1.32 20.41 -24.97
CA VAL A 428 2.03 21.51 -24.30
C VAL A 428 1.91 22.73 -25.21
N SER A 429 1.26 23.82 -24.77
CA SER A 429 1.76 25.20 -24.89
C SER A 429 0.75 26.30 -24.48
N HIS A 430 1.13 27.09 -23.46
CA HIS A 430 0.93 28.55 -23.23
C HIS A 430 -0.50 29.10 -23.01
N GLY A 431 -0.83 29.99 -22.07
CA GLY A 431 -0.10 30.72 -21.00
C GLY A 431 -0.88 31.98 -20.54
N GLN A 432 -0.89 32.25 -19.21
CA GLN A 432 -1.08 33.53 -18.46
C GLN A 432 -2.46 34.27 -18.51
N GLU A 433 -3.05 34.89 -17.46
CA GLU A 433 -2.60 35.64 -16.26
C GLU A 433 -3.60 35.59 -15.05
N VAL A 434 -3.03 35.59 -13.82
CA VAL A 434 -3.26 36.38 -12.57
C VAL A 434 -4.69 36.66 -12.03
N ILE A 435 -4.95 36.34 -10.74
CA ILE A 435 -5.40 37.24 -9.63
C ILE A 435 -5.40 36.51 -8.24
N ASP A 436 -5.09 37.30 -7.21
CA ASP A 436 -4.83 37.10 -5.77
C ASP A 436 -5.71 36.17 -4.91
N GLU A 437 -5.04 35.46 -3.98
CA GLU A 437 -5.59 34.77 -2.80
C GLU A 437 -5.73 35.69 -1.56
N LYS A 438 -6.67 35.32 -0.68
CA LYS A 438 -6.49 35.54 0.78
C LYS A 438 -7.18 34.43 1.60
N PRO A 439 -6.56 33.96 2.70
CA PRO A 439 -7.01 32.78 3.45
C PRO A 439 -7.88 33.16 4.66
N ILE A 440 -8.69 32.21 5.13
CA ILE A 440 -9.34 32.28 6.45
C ILE A 440 -8.96 31.02 7.25
N ILE A 441 -8.46 31.29 8.45
CA ILE A 441 -8.06 30.39 9.54
C ILE A 441 -9.27 30.19 10.46
N ASP A 442 -9.49 28.98 10.95
CA ASP A 442 -9.80 28.62 12.36
C ASP A 442 -10.23 27.14 12.39
N ALA A 443 -9.52 26.21 13.02
CA ALA A 443 -9.21 26.04 14.45
C ALA A 443 -10.40 25.52 15.29
N SER A 444 -10.23 24.27 15.74
CA SER A 444 -10.74 23.65 16.97
C SER A 444 -12.15 23.07 16.95
N ASN A 445 -12.24 21.76 17.19
CA ASN A 445 -12.93 21.27 18.39
C ASN A 445 -12.56 19.83 18.75
N THR A 446 -12.05 19.71 19.97
CA THR A 446 -11.85 18.49 20.75
C THR A 446 -13.16 18.10 21.41
N THR A 447 -13.59 16.84 21.32
CA THR A 447 -14.53 16.26 22.30
C THR A 447 -14.32 14.76 22.43
N SER A 448 -13.98 14.33 23.64
CA SER A 448 -13.86 12.95 24.12
C SER A 448 -15.20 12.52 24.74
N LEU A 449 -15.64 11.27 24.53
CA LEU A 449 -16.45 10.44 25.44
C LEU A 449 -16.45 8.98 24.88
N THR A 450 -15.63 8.06 25.38
CA THR A 450 -15.95 6.97 26.35
C THR A 450 -17.24 6.17 26.11
N GLU A 451 -17.10 4.97 25.50
CA GLU A 451 -17.94 3.79 25.75
C GLU A 451 -17.05 2.53 25.78
N LEU A 452 -17.17 1.74 26.85
CA LEU A 452 -16.37 0.55 27.17
C LEU A 452 -17.12 -0.73 26.76
N SER A 453 -16.55 -1.53 25.86
CA SER A 453 -16.94 -2.92 25.61
C SER A 453 -16.32 -3.86 26.67
N HIS A 454 -17.08 -4.85 27.11
CA HIS A 454 -16.63 -5.91 28.01
C HIS A 454 -15.61 -6.82 27.29
N HIS A 455 -14.32 -6.53 27.41
CA HIS A 455 -13.26 -7.52 27.18
C HIS A 455 -13.07 -8.34 28.47
N ALA A 456 -12.89 -9.65 28.35
CA ALA A 456 -12.55 -10.47 29.49
C ALA A 456 -11.14 -10.07 29.99
N ASP A 457 -10.96 -9.88 31.30
CA ASP A 457 -9.65 -9.63 31.93
C ASP A 457 -8.75 -10.88 31.92
N VAL A 458 -8.68 -11.59 30.79
CA VAL A 458 -7.95 -12.86 30.64
C VAL A 458 -6.85 -12.69 29.61
N ILE A 459 -5.63 -13.11 29.97
CA ILE A 459 -4.45 -13.12 29.09
C ILE A 459 -4.24 -14.55 28.58
N LEU A 460 -3.99 -14.70 27.29
CA LEU A 460 -3.57 -15.98 26.73
C LEU A 460 -2.04 -16.08 26.78
N LEU A 461 -1.53 -17.10 27.44
CA LEU A 461 -0.12 -17.45 27.49
C LEU A 461 0.16 -18.61 26.51
N ILE A 462 1.06 -18.37 25.56
CA ILE A 462 1.55 -19.41 24.64
C ILE A 462 2.96 -19.77 25.10
N GLU A 463 3.12 -20.95 25.67
CA GLU A 463 4.36 -21.37 26.32
C GLU A 463 5.04 -22.49 25.55
N ASP A 464 6.29 -22.26 25.14
CA ASP A 464 7.18 -23.29 24.59
C ASP A 464 8.39 -23.54 25.51
N SER A 465 8.47 -22.86 26.66
CA SER A 465 9.54 -23.01 27.63
C SER A 465 9.00 -23.45 29.00
N PRO A 466 9.19 -24.73 29.39
CA PRO A 466 8.66 -25.28 30.65
C PRO A 466 9.28 -24.65 31.91
N ALA A 467 10.32 -23.83 31.76
CA ALA A 467 10.98 -23.13 32.85
C ALA A 467 10.23 -21.86 33.27
N TYR A 468 9.74 -21.08 32.29
CA TYR A 468 9.27 -19.71 32.54
C TYR A 468 7.75 -19.58 32.61
N GLY A 469 6.98 -20.39 31.88
CA GLY A 469 5.53 -20.21 31.87
C GLY A 469 4.83 -20.50 33.21
N PRO A 470 5.21 -21.51 34.01
CA PRO A 470 4.64 -21.70 35.35
C PRO A 470 4.95 -20.53 36.29
N GLU A 471 6.13 -19.92 36.16
CA GLU A 471 6.53 -18.75 36.94
C GLU A 471 5.64 -17.54 36.60
N ILE A 472 5.47 -17.25 35.31
CA ILE A 472 4.61 -16.16 34.81
C ILE A 472 3.15 -16.37 35.22
N LEU A 473 2.63 -17.61 35.12
CA LEU A 473 1.27 -17.93 35.57
C LEU A 473 1.07 -17.72 37.07
N ASN A 474 2.08 -18.02 37.89
CA ASN A 474 2.02 -17.76 39.32
C ASN A 474 2.03 -16.25 39.61
N SER A 475 2.86 -15.48 38.89
CA SER A 475 2.87 -14.02 38.96
C SER A 475 1.51 -13.40 38.59
N PHE A 476 0.82 -13.91 37.58
CA PHE A 476 -0.54 -13.48 37.25
C PHE A 476 -1.55 -13.83 38.36
N LYS A 477 -1.47 -15.03 38.96
CA LYS A 477 -2.35 -15.43 40.07
C LYS A 477 -2.15 -14.55 41.30
N GLU A 478 -0.91 -14.21 41.66
CA GLU A 478 -0.61 -13.36 42.80
C GLU A 478 -1.10 -11.92 42.61
N THR A 479 -1.11 -11.44 41.37
CA THR A 479 -1.55 -10.08 41.00
C THR A 479 -3.05 -9.99 40.69
N GLY A 480 -3.76 -11.13 40.74
CA GLY A 480 -5.21 -11.20 40.48
C GLY A 480 -5.59 -11.15 39.00
N ILE A 481 -4.62 -11.27 38.08
CA ILE A 481 -4.88 -11.40 36.65
C ILE A 481 -5.24 -12.84 36.32
N LYS A 482 -6.30 -13.01 35.51
CA LYS A 482 -6.64 -14.32 34.96
C LYS A 482 -5.77 -14.58 33.75
N ALA A 483 -5.17 -15.76 33.70
CA ALA A 483 -4.41 -16.20 32.54
C ALA A 483 -4.73 -17.66 32.22
N GLU A 484 -4.82 -17.95 30.93
CA GLU A 484 -4.94 -19.30 30.37
C GLU A 484 -3.64 -19.64 29.67
N SER A 485 -3.17 -20.89 29.78
CA SER A 485 -1.93 -21.32 29.13
C SER A 485 -2.21 -22.44 28.14
N ILE A 486 -1.59 -22.34 26.98
CA ILE A 486 -1.58 -23.36 25.93
C ILE A 486 -0.13 -23.71 25.58
N SER A 487 0.14 -24.99 25.35
CA SER A 487 1.51 -25.50 25.26
C SER A 487 2.12 -25.49 23.86
N LEU A 488 1.37 -25.20 22.78
CA LEU A 488 1.93 -25.09 21.43
C LEU A 488 0.93 -24.54 20.37
N ALA A 489 1.48 -24.11 19.23
CA ALA A 489 0.84 -23.41 18.11
C ALA A 489 -0.37 -24.10 17.41
N ASP A 490 -0.59 -25.40 17.64
CA ASP A 490 -1.62 -26.14 16.93
C ASP A 490 -3.01 -26.05 17.60
N GLU A 491 -3.07 -25.76 18.90
CA GLU A 491 -4.34 -25.69 19.64
C GLU A 491 -5.03 -24.33 19.56
N PHE A 492 -4.31 -23.26 19.21
CA PHE A 492 -4.89 -21.92 19.16
C PHE A 492 -5.77 -21.67 17.93
N SER A 493 -5.72 -22.55 16.93
CA SER A 493 -6.64 -22.51 15.78
C SER A 493 -8.12 -22.63 16.17
N THR A 494 -8.39 -23.07 17.40
CA THR A 494 -9.73 -23.23 17.97
C THR A 494 -10.10 -22.17 19.01
N ALA A 495 -9.15 -21.32 19.40
CA ALA A 495 -9.36 -20.29 20.41
C ALA A 495 -9.86 -18.99 19.75
N ASP A 496 -10.89 -18.37 20.32
CA ASP A 496 -11.35 -17.05 19.93
C ASP A 496 -10.40 -15.99 20.48
N MET A 497 -9.40 -15.61 19.67
CA MET A 497 -8.32 -14.71 20.09
C MET A 497 -8.83 -13.36 20.59
N ASP A 498 -9.88 -12.83 19.96
CA ASP A 498 -10.44 -11.51 20.26
C ASP A 498 -11.18 -11.47 21.62
N SER A 499 -11.37 -12.64 22.24
CA SER A 499 -11.89 -12.75 23.62
C SER A 499 -10.85 -12.44 24.70
N TYR A 500 -9.55 -12.39 24.35
CA TYR A 500 -8.46 -12.10 25.28
C TYR A 500 -8.06 -10.62 25.28
N LEU A 501 -7.53 -10.16 26.41
CA LEU A 501 -7.01 -8.79 26.55
C LEU A 501 -5.68 -8.61 25.79
N ALA A 502 -4.83 -9.63 25.83
CA ALA A 502 -3.52 -9.68 25.19
C ALA A 502 -3.06 -11.13 25.06
N VAL A 503 -2.15 -11.36 24.11
CA VAL A 503 -1.45 -12.63 23.95
C VAL A 503 0.01 -12.45 24.35
N LEU A 504 0.52 -13.36 25.18
CA LEU A 504 1.91 -13.40 25.61
C LEU A 504 2.57 -14.69 25.12
N LEU A 505 3.46 -14.57 24.14
CA LEU A 505 4.29 -15.66 23.66
C LEU A 505 5.56 -15.77 24.51
N VAL A 506 5.78 -16.91 25.16
CA VAL A 506 6.91 -17.16 26.06
C VAL A 506 7.82 -18.22 25.46
N GLN A 507 9.05 -17.83 25.13
CA GLN A 507 10.06 -18.71 24.56
C GLN A 507 11.42 -18.51 25.23
N GLU A 508 12.34 -19.46 25.08
CA GLU A 508 13.72 -19.25 25.54
C GLU A 508 14.47 -18.30 24.59
N ARG A 509 14.28 -18.49 23.28
CA ARG A 509 14.76 -17.68 22.17
C ARG A 509 13.66 -17.63 21.09
N LEU A 510 13.51 -16.48 20.43
CA LEU A 510 12.60 -16.34 19.30
C LEU A 510 13.25 -16.93 18.03
N ASP A 511 12.85 -18.15 17.68
CA ASP A 511 13.31 -18.85 16.48
C ASP A 511 12.29 -18.76 15.32
N GLU A 512 12.53 -19.48 14.23
CA GLU A 512 11.63 -19.48 13.07
C GLU A 512 10.23 -20.01 13.39
N ILE A 513 10.12 -20.95 14.35
CA ILE A 513 8.84 -21.51 14.78
C ILE A 513 8.08 -20.45 15.57
N GLY A 514 8.74 -19.77 16.51
CA GLY A 514 8.17 -18.64 17.26
C GLY A 514 7.71 -17.51 16.35
N LEU A 515 8.50 -17.16 15.34
CA LEU A 515 8.11 -16.16 14.33
C LEU A 515 6.90 -16.61 13.50
N GLY A 516 6.81 -17.89 13.14
CA GLY A 516 5.62 -18.44 12.48
C GLY A 516 4.36 -18.27 13.32
N VAL A 517 4.46 -18.42 14.64
CA VAL A 517 3.35 -18.18 15.58
C VAL A 517 2.97 -16.69 15.61
N VAL A 518 3.95 -15.79 15.68
CA VAL A 518 3.73 -14.33 15.62
C VAL A 518 2.95 -13.95 14.37
N ILE A 519 3.43 -14.38 13.19
CA ILE A 519 2.80 -14.08 11.90
C ILE A 519 1.36 -14.58 11.87
N LYS A 520 1.13 -15.83 12.30
CA LYS A 520 -0.20 -16.45 12.31
C LYS A 520 -1.17 -15.76 13.26
N ILE A 521 -0.71 -15.29 14.42
CA ILE A 521 -1.54 -14.51 15.36
C ILE A 521 -1.92 -13.17 14.72
N LYS A 522 -0.93 -12.39 14.24
CA LYS A 522 -1.19 -11.07 13.65
C LYS A 522 -1.97 -11.11 12.33
N SER A 523 -1.92 -12.22 11.59
CA SER A 523 -2.74 -12.39 10.39
C SER A 523 -4.20 -12.75 10.70
N THR A 524 -4.51 -13.19 11.93
CA THR A 524 -5.85 -13.68 12.30
C THR A 524 -6.54 -12.87 13.41
N SER A 525 -5.81 -12.00 14.11
CA SER A 525 -6.35 -11.17 15.18
C SER A 525 -5.60 -9.84 15.31
N SER A 526 -6.31 -8.83 15.82
CA SER A 526 -5.77 -7.51 16.16
C SER A 526 -5.35 -7.37 17.63
N VAL A 527 -5.49 -8.43 18.44
CA VAL A 527 -5.17 -8.42 19.86
C VAL A 527 -3.68 -8.08 20.10
N PRO A 528 -3.36 -7.27 21.12
CA PRO A 528 -1.97 -6.96 21.46
C PRO A 528 -1.16 -8.22 21.71
N LEU A 529 -0.05 -8.35 20.98
CA LEU A 529 0.87 -9.48 21.06
C LEU A 529 2.19 -9.03 21.67
N LEU A 530 2.53 -9.64 22.82
CA LEU A 530 3.82 -9.46 23.46
C LEU A 530 4.66 -10.74 23.34
N VAL A 531 5.96 -10.59 23.16
CA VAL A 531 6.90 -11.72 23.15
C VAL A 531 7.87 -11.61 24.32
N ALA A 532 7.93 -12.64 25.16
CA ALA A 532 8.87 -12.76 26.26
C ALA A 532 9.94 -13.82 25.95
N ALA A 533 11.20 -13.42 25.99
CA ALA A 533 12.33 -14.35 25.80
C ALA A 533 13.53 -14.07 26.71
N SER A 534 14.27 -15.12 27.07
CA SER A 534 15.48 -15.01 27.90
C SER A 534 16.75 -14.72 27.09
N LEU A 535 16.76 -15.09 25.81
CA LEU A 535 17.91 -14.95 24.91
C LEU A 535 17.56 -14.09 23.70
N TRP A 536 17.29 -12.82 23.96
CA TRP A 536 17.12 -11.85 22.88
C TRP A 536 18.45 -11.54 22.21
N THR A 537 18.48 -11.65 20.89
CA THR A 537 19.47 -10.96 20.06
C THR A 537 18.82 -9.72 19.43
N GLN A 538 19.63 -8.74 19.02
CA GLN A 538 19.13 -7.56 18.33
C GLN A 538 18.34 -7.93 17.06
N THR A 539 18.81 -8.94 16.33
CA THR A 539 18.13 -9.51 15.16
C THR A 539 16.76 -10.08 15.50
N ASP A 540 16.65 -10.79 16.62
CA ASP A 540 15.39 -11.40 17.06
C ASP A 540 14.38 -10.31 17.44
N VAL A 541 14.82 -9.24 18.12
CA VAL A 541 13.97 -8.08 18.45
C VAL A 541 13.44 -7.39 17.19
N MET A 542 14.33 -7.09 16.24
CA MET A 542 13.94 -6.41 15.00
C MET A 542 12.99 -7.25 14.15
N LYS A 543 13.19 -8.58 14.11
CA LYS A 543 12.27 -9.51 13.46
C LYS A 543 10.90 -9.48 14.15
N ALA A 544 10.85 -9.60 15.47
CA ALA A 544 9.60 -9.56 16.24
C ALA A 544 8.76 -8.32 15.91
N LEU A 545 9.37 -7.13 16.03
CA LEU A 545 8.70 -5.85 15.75
C LEU A 545 8.25 -5.74 14.29
N ARG A 546 9.09 -6.16 13.34
CA ARG A 546 8.74 -6.18 11.92
C ARG A 546 7.52 -7.04 11.59
N TYR A 547 7.32 -8.14 12.33
CA TYR A 547 6.17 -9.03 12.17
C TYR A 547 4.96 -8.62 13.04
N GLY A 548 4.96 -7.42 13.60
CA GLY A 548 3.79 -6.83 14.26
C GLY A 548 3.65 -7.18 15.74
N VAL A 549 4.72 -7.62 16.40
CA VAL A 549 4.76 -7.70 17.87
C VAL A 549 4.64 -6.28 18.45
N ASP A 550 3.70 -6.11 19.38
CA ASP A 550 3.39 -4.82 19.96
C ASP A 550 4.40 -4.44 21.06
N ASP A 551 4.96 -5.42 21.76
CA ASP A 551 6.02 -5.20 22.75
C ASP A 551 6.86 -6.46 23.03
N ILE A 552 8.09 -6.28 23.51
CA ILE A 552 8.99 -7.36 23.92
C ILE A 552 9.25 -7.34 25.42
N ILE A 553 9.55 -8.51 26.00
CA ILE A 553 9.83 -8.71 27.41
C ILE A 553 11.11 -9.53 27.55
N MET A 554 12.05 -9.06 28.38
CA MET A 554 13.24 -9.80 28.76
C MET A 554 12.91 -10.75 29.92
N LEU A 555 13.25 -12.03 29.81
CA LEU A 555 13.12 -13.00 30.90
C LEU A 555 14.45 -13.16 31.67
N PRO A 556 14.41 -13.31 33.00
CA PRO A 556 13.22 -13.27 33.87
C PRO A 556 12.65 -11.84 34.01
N VAL A 557 11.33 -11.74 34.15
CA VAL A 557 10.60 -10.47 34.26
C VAL A 557 9.94 -10.32 35.63
N GLU A 558 10.03 -9.13 36.21
CA GLU A 558 9.35 -8.81 37.47
C GLU A 558 7.84 -8.60 37.22
N SER A 559 6.99 -9.07 38.14
CA SER A 559 5.53 -9.01 38.01
C SER A 559 5.00 -7.60 37.75
N ASP A 560 5.59 -6.58 38.37
CA ASP A 560 5.19 -5.18 38.18
C ASP A 560 5.51 -4.65 36.78
N GLU A 561 6.62 -5.09 36.17
CA GLU A 561 7.01 -4.69 34.82
C GLU A 561 6.06 -5.29 33.78
N LEU A 562 5.79 -6.59 33.92
CA LEU A 562 4.83 -7.32 33.08
C LEU A 562 3.44 -6.66 33.10
N LEU A 563 2.97 -6.28 34.29
CA LEU A 563 1.69 -5.58 34.47
C LEU A 563 1.64 -4.20 33.80
N ARG A 564 2.76 -3.46 33.78
CA ARG A 564 2.80 -2.12 33.14
C ARG A 564 2.68 -2.23 31.63
N LYS A 565 3.40 -3.19 31.03
CA LYS A 565 3.35 -3.46 29.59
C LYS A 565 1.97 -3.91 29.14
N LEU A 566 1.37 -4.86 29.85
CA LEU A 566 0.01 -5.35 29.56
C LEU A 566 -1.10 -4.30 29.71
N ARG A 567 -0.88 -3.26 30.52
CA ARG A 567 -1.85 -2.16 30.73
C ARG A 567 -1.60 -0.96 29.80
N GLY A 568 -0.65 -1.06 28.88
CA GLY A 568 -0.33 -0.03 27.89
C GLY A 568 0.13 1.31 28.51
N LYS A 569 0.73 1.29 29.71
CA LYS A 569 1.04 2.52 30.46
C LYS A 569 2.41 3.14 30.14
N GLU A 570 3.34 2.40 29.53
CA GLU A 570 4.62 2.92 29.03
C GLU A 570 5.09 2.05 27.85
N PRO A 571 5.33 2.61 26.64
CA PRO A 571 6.23 1.98 25.68
C PRO A 571 7.68 2.07 26.22
N LEU A 572 8.47 1.01 26.09
CA LEU A 572 9.81 0.98 26.65
C LEU A 572 10.74 2.02 26.01
N SER A 573 11.43 2.73 26.89
CA SER A 573 12.73 3.35 26.64
C SER A 573 13.71 2.32 26.09
N VAL A 574 14.21 2.61 24.90
CA VAL A 574 15.31 1.92 24.19
C VAL A 574 16.60 1.99 24.99
#